data_AF-A0A095A3W6-F1
#
_entry.id   AF-A0A095A3W6-F1
#
_cell.length_a   1.000
_cell.length_b   1.000
_cell.length_c   1.000
_cell.angle_alpha   90.00
_cell.angle_beta   90.00
_cell.angle_gamma   90.00
#
_symmetry.space_group_name_H-M   'P 1'
#
loop_
_entity.id
_entity.type
_entity.pdbx_description
1 polymer ?
#
loop_
_entity_poly.entity_id
_entity_poly.type
_entity_poly.pdbx_seq_one_letter_code
_entity_poly.pdbx_strand_id
1 'polypeptide(L)'
;MNFMRRHLTKSVNRETCSPISFDCRRLLSLFNQYVQAQNNDDKDTILYNTLPYFCKVFHDAQPVDFVDKFPDIHIFCARVSQLFVREIKARAANKSSGTIILVCFTFFLEEGGLTIAQFLEPDENVGDCLEVTDYEHAVITNKGSYLLNSLNLMSTGHTSLIECMTAASVPSTLVKCLYIFLDLPEKYSTRCTFHTKFRELLQRLCLYPVVAEELARKDALCHLFNALTDWCAPHNACWRVTATVVLSTIAQNSLTPVVTKCIHDSECICHSLKNLSESKSGSKDFVNSFVSLLHVVRESSTDDQILLDDFRSNNGYLVLSDFCLKLEENRCPDSENSLKTLVALVGHLAICGPVELRPKAGAGEQIHKIPGFHIYMPKTEARKSVRNMYAFDVLQSLFNRSSTNHLSLLVLKTVQSIFLQDLANYFILEQQNILVVFAKKIFEKSYEIQEAYFDLLEALVNKLHYVFMKEISSIVVQMKLFKLLFRIEELLNIELYVNH
;
A
#
# COMPACT_ATOMS: atom_id res chain seq x y z
N MET A 1 -77.26 -8.66 -36.49
CA MET A 1 -77.95 -9.12 -35.26
C MET A 1 -77.12 -8.67 -34.06
N ASN A 2 -77.77 -7.97 -33.13
CA ASN A 2 -77.23 -7.39 -31.88
C ASN A 2 -76.62 -8.45 -30.93
N PHE A 3 -75.60 -8.09 -30.14
CA PHE A 3 -75.76 -7.76 -28.70
C PHE A 3 -74.43 -7.37 -28.00
N MET A 4 -74.51 -6.30 -27.20
CA MET A 4 -73.72 -5.85 -26.02
C MET A 4 -72.87 -6.92 -25.28
N ARG A 5 -71.74 -6.62 -24.59
CA ARG A 5 -71.54 -5.65 -23.48
C ARG A 5 -70.06 -5.57 -23.00
N ARG A 6 -69.57 -4.34 -22.69
CA ARG A 6 -68.64 -3.88 -21.59
C ARG A 6 -67.26 -4.58 -21.40
N HIS A 7 -66.12 -3.94 -21.11
CA HIS A 7 -65.80 -2.67 -20.43
C HIS A 7 -64.29 -2.30 -20.57
N LEU A 8 -64.00 -0.99 -20.41
CA LEU A 8 -62.79 -0.37 -19.81
C LEU A 8 -61.53 -0.09 -20.68
N THR A 9 -61.57 1.10 -21.29
CA THR A 9 -60.54 2.18 -21.22
C THR A 9 -59.15 1.83 -20.67
N LYS A 10 -58.14 1.86 -21.54
CA LYS A 10 -56.75 2.22 -21.18
C LYS A 10 -56.40 3.56 -21.82
N SER A 11 -56.67 4.65 -21.10
CA SER A 11 -56.07 5.94 -21.36
C SER A 11 -54.78 6.05 -20.54
N VAL A 12 -53.69 6.25 -21.28
CA VAL A 12 -52.39 6.82 -20.89
C VAL A 12 -52.39 7.47 -19.50
N ASN A 13 -51.67 6.85 -18.54
CA ASN A 13 -51.16 7.54 -17.37
C ASN A 13 -49.64 7.65 -17.50
N ARG A 14 -49.18 8.90 -17.56
CA ARG A 14 -47.82 9.29 -17.20
C ARG A 14 -47.58 8.80 -15.77
N GLU A 15 -46.69 7.84 -15.59
CA GLU A 15 -46.15 7.57 -14.26
C GLU A 15 -45.24 8.73 -13.86
N THR A 16 -45.71 9.41 -12.83
CA THR A 16 -45.22 10.65 -12.26
C THR A 16 -43.90 10.47 -11.53
N CYS A 17 -42.98 11.40 -11.78
CA CYS A 17 -41.78 11.70 -11.00
C CYS A 17 -42.01 11.52 -9.49
N SER A 18 -41.12 10.80 -8.81
CA SER A 18 -41.13 10.70 -7.34
C SER A 18 -41.06 12.10 -6.71
N PRO A 19 -41.77 12.37 -5.60
CA PRO A 19 -41.75 13.67 -4.98
C PRO A 19 -40.33 13.94 -4.43
N ILE A 20 -39.67 14.96 -4.96
CA ILE A 20 -38.39 15.46 -4.47
C ILE A 20 -38.53 15.70 -2.94
N SER A 21 -37.66 15.08 -2.14
CA SER A 21 -37.72 15.17 -0.68
C SER A 21 -37.60 16.63 -0.20
N PHE A 22 -38.13 16.94 0.98
CA PHE A 22 -38.00 18.28 1.57
C PHE A 22 -36.54 18.74 1.64
N ASP A 23 -35.64 17.85 2.08
CA ASP A 23 -34.21 18.13 2.18
C ASP A 23 -33.56 18.43 0.82
N CYS A 24 -33.98 17.73 -0.25
CA CYS A 24 -33.47 17.99 -1.59
C CYS A 24 -33.95 19.35 -2.12
N ARG A 25 -35.22 19.73 -1.89
CA ARG A 25 -35.70 21.10 -2.21
C ARG A 25 -34.95 22.17 -1.43
N ARG A 26 -34.68 21.93 -0.15
CA ARG A 26 -33.94 22.86 0.71
C ARG A 26 -32.49 23.02 0.26
N LEU A 27 -31.82 21.91 -0.08
CA LEU A 27 -30.48 21.89 -0.67
C LEU A 27 -30.40 22.78 -1.93
N LEU A 28 -31.30 22.53 -2.90
CA LEU A 28 -31.35 23.30 -4.15
C LEU A 28 -31.65 24.79 -3.90
N SER A 29 -32.55 25.10 -2.97
CA SER A 29 -32.87 26.48 -2.61
C SER A 29 -31.67 27.23 -2.01
N LEU A 30 -30.95 26.60 -1.07
CA LEU A 30 -29.78 27.21 -0.43
C LEU A 30 -28.63 27.38 -1.42
N PHE A 31 -28.41 26.39 -2.29
CA PHE A 31 -27.38 26.51 -3.31
C PHE A 31 -27.69 27.61 -4.34
N ASN A 32 -28.96 27.79 -4.73
CA ASN A 32 -29.35 28.92 -5.58
C ASN A 32 -29.10 30.28 -4.90
N GLN A 33 -29.34 30.39 -3.59
CA GLN A 33 -29.00 31.60 -2.82
C GLN A 33 -27.48 31.84 -2.79
N TYR A 34 -26.69 30.77 -2.63
CA TYR A 34 -25.23 30.84 -2.71
C TYR A 34 -24.76 31.39 -4.06
N VAL A 35 -25.34 30.92 -5.16
CA VAL A 35 -24.99 31.39 -6.52
C VAL A 35 -25.34 32.87 -6.71
N GLN A 36 -26.44 33.34 -6.12
CA GLN A 36 -26.90 34.73 -6.22
C GLN A 36 -26.20 35.71 -5.27
N ALA A 37 -25.59 35.21 -4.20
CA ALA A 37 -24.87 36.05 -3.24
C ALA A 37 -23.71 36.80 -3.92
N GLN A 38 -23.44 38.03 -3.49
CA GLN A 38 -22.34 38.84 -4.02
C GLN A 38 -21.12 38.89 -3.09
N ASN A 39 -21.35 38.86 -1.78
CA ASN A 39 -20.29 38.91 -0.76
C ASN A 39 -19.70 37.52 -0.47
N ASN A 40 -18.41 37.44 -0.19
CA ASN A 40 -17.70 36.18 0.09
C ASN A 40 -18.04 35.61 1.48
N ASP A 41 -18.19 36.45 2.50
CA ASP A 41 -18.51 35.98 3.86
C ASP A 41 -19.93 35.40 3.94
N ASP A 42 -20.87 36.03 3.22
CA ASP A 42 -22.23 35.54 3.08
C ASP A 42 -22.26 34.23 2.29
N LYS A 43 -21.44 34.11 1.23
CA LYS A 43 -21.28 32.87 0.47
C LYS A 43 -20.79 31.72 1.33
N ASP A 44 -19.77 31.94 2.15
CA ASP A 44 -19.22 30.89 3.00
C ASP A 44 -20.27 30.43 4.03
N THR A 45 -21.00 31.37 4.63
CA THR A 45 -22.08 31.07 5.58
C THR A 45 -23.20 30.26 4.93
N ILE A 46 -23.68 30.67 3.75
CA ILE A 46 -24.71 29.92 3.02
C ILE A 46 -24.19 28.53 2.63
N LEU A 47 -22.93 28.43 2.19
CA LEU A 47 -22.33 27.16 1.80
C LEU A 47 -22.25 26.20 3.00
N TYR A 48 -21.81 26.68 4.18
CA TYR A 48 -21.83 25.89 5.41
C TYR A 48 -23.23 25.39 5.76
N ASN A 49 -24.25 26.24 5.62
CA ASN A 49 -25.65 25.87 5.86
C ASN A 49 -26.19 24.87 4.82
N THR A 50 -25.54 24.75 3.67
CA THR A 50 -25.92 23.82 2.60
C THR A 50 -25.39 22.41 2.85
N LEU A 51 -24.20 22.25 3.46
CA LEU A 51 -23.52 20.96 3.64
C LEU A 51 -24.32 19.90 4.41
N PRO A 52 -25.03 20.21 5.52
CA PRO A 52 -25.79 19.20 6.26
C PRO A 52 -26.92 18.59 5.42
N TYR A 53 -27.61 19.41 4.62
CA TYR A 53 -28.64 18.93 3.71
C TYR A 53 -28.04 18.09 2.59
N PHE A 54 -26.88 18.49 2.06
CA PHE A 54 -26.15 17.67 1.09
C PHE A 54 -25.82 16.29 1.67
N CYS A 55 -25.20 16.24 2.86
CA CYS A 55 -24.88 14.99 3.53
C CYS A 55 -26.12 14.12 3.79
N LYS A 56 -27.25 14.70 4.19
CA LYS A 56 -28.51 13.97 4.41
C LYS A 56 -29.09 13.41 3.12
N VAL A 57 -29.14 14.20 2.05
CA VAL A 57 -29.70 13.80 0.75
C VAL A 57 -28.86 12.71 0.09
N PHE A 58 -27.54 12.78 0.25
CA PHE A 58 -26.60 11.89 -0.44
C PHE A 58 -26.03 10.76 0.43
N HIS A 59 -26.47 10.60 1.69
CA HIS A 59 -25.97 9.56 2.59
C HIS A 59 -26.06 8.15 1.98
N ASP A 60 -27.22 7.82 1.40
CA ASP A 60 -27.51 6.51 0.78
C ASP A 60 -27.65 6.59 -0.75
N ALA A 61 -27.27 7.73 -1.35
CA ALA A 61 -27.41 7.93 -2.78
C ALA A 61 -26.35 7.15 -3.56
N GLN A 62 -26.75 6.55 -4.68
CA GLN A 62 -25.79 5.93 -5.59
C GLN A 62 -25.07 7.00 -6.42
N PRO A 63 -23.79 6.79 -6.79
CA PRO A 63 -23.02 7.74 -7.61
C PRO A 63 -23.72 8.19 -8.90
N VAL A 64 -24.52 7.31 -9.51
CA VAL A 64 -25.27 7.57 -10.74
C VAL A 64 -26.37 8.62 -10.54
N ASP A 65 -26.91 8.75 -9.32
CA ASP A 65 -28.00 9.67 -9.01
C ASP A 65 -27.51 11.10 -8.77
N PHE A 66 -26.19 11.32 -8.72
CA PHE A 66 -25.62 12.58 -8.22
C PHE A 66 -26.04 13.77 -9.05
N VAL A 67 -25.88 13.65 -10.37
CA VAL A 67 -26.23 14.72 -11.32
C VAL A 67 -27.74 14.89 -11.41
N ASP A 68 -28.50 13.79 -11.34
CA ASP A 68 -29.97 13.83 -11.42
C ASP A 68 -30.59 14.53 -10.20
N LYS A 69 -30.06 14.26 -9.00
CA LYS A 69 -30.52 14.87 -7.74
C LYS A 69 -29.94 16.27 -7.54
N PHE A 70 -28.76 16.55 -8.06
CA PHE A 70 -28.09 17.84 -7.92
C PHE A 70 -27.25 18.19 -9.16
N PRO A 71 -27.87 18.84 -10.17
CA PRO A 71 -27.21 19.12 -11.45
C PRO A 71 -25.93 19.94 -11.34
N ASP A 72 -25.85 20.86 -10.37
CA ASP A 72 -24.70 21.74 -10.14
C ASP A 72 -23.60 21.11 -9.26
N ILE A 73 -23.59 19.78 -9.11
CA ILE A 73 -22.66 19.09 -8.21
C ILE A 73 -21.19 19.40 -8.48
N HIS A 74 -20.75 19.60 -9.74
CA HIS A 74 -19.36 19.95 -10.04
C HIS A 74 -18.98 21.34 -9.52
N ILE A 75 -19.87 22.32 -9.66
CA ILE A 75 -19.66 23.68 -9.16
C ILE A 75 -19.61 23.63 -7.64
N PHE A 76 -20.56 22.93 -7.02
CA PHE A 76 -20.57 22.72 -5.57
C PHE A 76 -19.30 22.04 -5.09
N CYS A 77 -18.88 20.95 -5.74
CA CYS A 77 -17.65 20.21 -5.43
C CYS A 77 -16.42 21.10 -5.47
N ALA A 78 -16.27 21.92 -6.51
CA ALA A 78 -15.15 22.85 -6.64
C ALA A 78 -15.13 23.86 -5.47
N ARG A 79 -16.29 24.40 -5.08
CA ARG A 79 -16.41 25.39 -4.00
C ARG A 79 -16.17 24.78 -2.62
N VAL A 80 -16.74 23.61 -2.34
CA VAL A 80 -16.50 22.87 -1.10
C VAL A 80 -15.02 22.48 -0.98
N SER A 81 -14.40 22.06 -2.07
CA SER A 81 -12.97 21.72 -2.11
C SER A 81 -12.08 22.94 -1.81
N GLN A 82 -12.36 24.09 -2.43
CA GLN A 82 -11.65 25.34 -2.18
C GLN A 82 -11.80 25.81 -0.73
N LEU A 83 -13.03 25.75 -0.20
CA LEU A 83 -13.34 26.10 1.18
C LEU A 83 -12.57 25.20 2.16
N PHE A 84 -12.63 23.88 1.97
CA PHE A 84 -11.90 22.92 2.80
C PHE A 84 -10.40 23.21 2.83
N VAL A 85 -9.76 23.36 1.67
CA VAL A 85 -8.32 23.62 1.59
C VAL A 85 -7.95 24.96 2.24
N ARG A 86 -8.77 26.00 2.07
CA ARG A 86 -8.55 27.31 2.69
C ARG A 86 -8.65 27.23 4.22
N GLU A 87 -9.65 26.55 4.76
CA GLU A 87 -9.87 26.39 6.21
C GLU A 87 -8.76 25.59 6.89
N ILE A 88 -8.32 24.51 6.25
CA ILE A 88 -7.19 23.69 6.74
C ILE A 88 -5.91 24.51 6.74
N LYS A 89 -5.59 25.20 5.65
CA LYS A 89 -4.38 26.04 5.56
C LYS A 89 -4.38 27.17 6.57
N ALA A 90 -5.53 27.83 6.79
CA ALA A 90 -5.66 28.89 7.78
C ALA A 90 -5.37 28.39 9.20
N ARG A 91 -5.80 27.16 9.54
CA ARG A 91 -5.53 26.52 10.83
C ARG A 91 -4.10 26.01 10.97
N ALA A 92 -3.55 25.42 9.91
CA ALA A 92 -2.15 25.04 9.87
C ALA A 92 -1.21 26.24 10.08
N ALA A 93 -1.61 27.42 9.58
CA ALA A 93 -0.81 28.65 9.65
C ALA A 93 -0.98 29.46 10.94
N ASN A 94 -1.71 28.97 11.96
CA ASN A 94 -2.30 29.88 12.95
C ASN A 94 -1.30 30.63 13.84
N LYS A 95 -1.72 31.87 14.17
CA LYS A 95 -0.96 33.03 14.66
C LYS A 95 -0.46 32.86 16.09
N SER A 96 0.85 32.72 16.29
CA SER A 96 1.44 33.05 17.58
C SER A 96 1.42 34.58 17.76
N SER A 97 0.49 35.08 18.57
CA SER A 97 0.67 36.37 19.22
C SER A 97 1.87 36.24 20.15
N GLY A 98 3.02 36.72 19.68
CA GLY A 98 4.23 37.06 20.44
C GLY A 98 4.72 36.02 21.45
N THR A 99 5.75 35.25 21.09
CA THR A 99 6.97 35.03 21.90
C THR A 99 7.95 34.13 21.13
N ILE A 100 9.11 34.72 20.82
CA ILE A 100 10.47 34.19 20.63
C ILE A 100 10.63 32.77 20.02
N ILE A 101 11.16 32.82 18.79
CA ILE A 101 11.64 31.76 17.92
C ILE A 101 12.98 31.22 18.43
N LEU A 102 13.04 29.90 18.71
CA LEU A 102 14.18 29.02 18.32
C LEU A 102 13.93 27.52 18.64
N VAL A 103 12.77 27.13 19.21
CA VAL A 103 12.37 25.73 19.47
C VAL A 103 11.24 25.27 18.52
N CYS A 104 11.05 25.97 17.40
CA CYS A 104 9.72 26.27 16.85
C CYS A 104 9.30 25.54 15.56
N PHE A 105 9.73 24.31 15.28
CA PHE A 105 9.11 23.55 14.17
C PHE A 105 8.12 22.50 14.68
N THR A 106 8.54 21.65 15.61
CA THR A 106 7.67 20.62 16.23
C THR A 106 6.50 21.22 17.00
N PHE A 107 6.72 22.28 17.80
CA PHE A 107 5.63 22.94 18.54
C PHE A 107 4.60 23.60 17.62
N PHE A 108 5.04 24.15 16.48
CA PHE A 108 4.13 24.74 15.50
C PHE A 108 3.31 23.69 14.74
N LEU A 109 3.91 22.53 14.45
CA LEU A 109 3.19 21.40 13.85
C LEU A 109 2.15 20.83 14.83
N GLU A 110 2.47 20.72 16.12
CA GLU A 110 1.56 20.21 17.15
C GLU A 110 0.30 21.09 17.30
N GLU A 111 0.46 22.41 17.44
CA GLU A 111 -0.66 23.36 17.55
C GLU A 111 -1.48 23.46 16.25
N GLY A 112 -0.80 23.47 15.10
CA GLY A 112 -1.47 23.43 13.79
C GLY A 112 -2.29 22.15 13.61
N GLY A 113 -1.70 20.99 13.93
CA GLY A 113 -2.37 19.70 13.88
C GLY A 113 -3.58 19.65 14.81
N LEU A 114 -3.43 20.15 16.03
CA LEU A 114 -4.48 20.23 17.02
C LEU A 114 -5.69 21.03 16.53
N THR A 115 -5.46 22.25 16.02
CA THR A 115 -6.56 23.11 15.55
C THR A 115 -7.28 22.52 14.33
N ILE A 116 -6.55 21.82 13.46
CA ILE A 116 -7.15 21.08 12.34
C ILE A 116 -7.99 19.91 12.86
N ALA A 117 -7.45 19.09 13.77
CA ALA A 117 -8.17 17.93 14.30
C ALA A 117 -9.47 18.36 15.01
N GLN A 118 -9.41 19.40 15.85
CA GLN A 118 -10.60 19.97 16.51
C GLN A 118 -11.66 20.47 15.53
N PHE A 119 -11.23 21.03 14.39
CA PHE A 119 -12.17 21.49 13.37
C PHE A 119 -12.87 20.35 12.62
N LEU A 120 -12.15 19.25 12.39
CA LEU A 120 -12.69 18.07 11.71
C LEU A 120 -13.52 17.17 12.62
N GLU A 121 -13.27 17.22 13.92
CA GLU A 121 -14.00 16.45 14.92
C GLU A 121 -15.47 16.92 15.01
N PRO A 122 -16.44 16.01 14.89
CA PRO A 122 -17.83 16.33 15.19
C PRO A 122 -18.05 16.53 16.70
N ASP A 123 -18.81 17.55 17.08
CA ASP A 123 -19.39 17.68 18.40
C ASP A 123 -20.73 16.94 18.46
N GLU A 124 -20.69 15.73 19.04
CA GLU A 124 -21.84 14.84 19.19
C GLU A 124 -22.88 15.37 20.17
N ASN A 125 -22.51 16.29 21.08
CA ASN A 125 -23.43 16.83 22.09
C ASN A 125 -24.49 17.78 21.50
N VAL A 126 -24.35 18.15 20.23
CA VAL A 126 -25.25 19.10 19.54
C VAL A 126 -26.21 18.37 18.57
N GLY A 127 -26.07 17.05 18.40
CA GLY A 127 -26.83 16.27 17.41
C GLY A 127 -28.29 15.93 17.82
N ASP A 128 -28.58 15.88 19.12
CA ASP A 128 -29.86 15.39 19.66
C ASP A 128 -30.88 16.49 19.99
N CYS A 129 -30.53 17.77 19.83
CA CYS A 129 -31.39 18.88 20.20
C CYS A 129 -32.20 19.38 18.97
N LEU A 130 -33.47 18.96 18.89
CA LEU A 130 -34.41 19.27 17.80
C LEU A 130 -35.19 20.57 18.05
N GLU A 131 -34.51 21.70 18.28
CA GLU A 131 -35.10 23.04 18.16
C GLU A 131 -34.38 23.88 17.08
N VAL A 132 -35.05 24.88 16.49
CA VAL A 132 -34.54 25.66 15.35
C VAL A 132 -33.26 26.43 15.69
N THR A 133 -33.11 26.88 16.94
CA THR A 133 -31.90 27.54 17.46
C THR A 133 -30.72 26.57 17.64
N ASP A 134 -31.01 25.30 17.88
CA ASP A 134 -30.00 24.26 18.06
C ASP A 134 -29.45 23.76 16.71
N TYR A 135 -30.23 23.86 15.64
CA TYR A 135 -29.78 23.50 14.29
C TYR A 135 -28.70 24.45 13.76
N GLU A 136 -28.90 25.77 13.82
CA GLU A 136 -27.87 26.73 13.38
C GLU A 136 -26.60 26.61 14.23
N HIS A 137 -26.75 26.38 15.53
CA HIS A 137 -25.62 26.12 16.42
C HIS A 137 -24.89 24.82 16.07
N ALA A 138 -25.61 23.72 15.80
CA ALA A 138 -25.02 22.45 15.37
C ALA A 138 -24.24 22.57 14.06
N VAL A 139 -24.75 23.32 13.08
CA VAL A 139 -24.09 23.55 11.80
C VAL A 139 -22.83 24.41 11.98
N ILE A 140 -22.88 25.42 12.84
CA ILE A 140 -21.73 26.29 13.12
C ILE A 140 -20.61 25.52 13.83
N THR A 141 -20.95 24.64 14.77
CA THR A 141 -19.98 23.84 15.53
C THR A 141 -19.36 22.73 14.67
N ASN A 142 -20.13 22.11 13.77
CA ASN A 142 -19.70 20.93 12.98
C ASN A 142 -19.22 21.24 11.55
N LYS A 143 -18.80 22.47 11.28
CA LYS A 143 -18.41 22.94 9.93
C LYS A 143 -17.38 22.03 9.24
N GLY A 144 -16.30 21.67 9.92
CA GLY A 144 -15.23 20.87 9.32
C GLY A 144 -15.62 19.41 9.10
N SER A 145 -16.38 18.82 10.03
CA SER A 145 -16.96 17.48 9.85
C SER A 145 -17.88 17.43 8.62
N TYR A 146 -18.76 18.41 8.43
CA TYR A 146 -19.62 18.47 7.25
C TYR A 146 -18.85 18.66 5.93
N LEU A 147 -17.75 19.44 5.94
CA LEU A 147 -16.89 19.58 4.76
C LEU A 147 -16.23 18.23 4.41
N LEU A 148 -15.63 17.56 5.39
CA LEU A 148 -14.98 16.26 5.17
C LEU A 148 -15.98 15.21 4.68
N ASN A 149 -17.17 15.17 5.29
CA ASN A 149 -18.24 14.25 4.90
C ASN A 149 -18.72 14.51 3.48
N SER A 150 -18.92 15.77 3.10
CA SER A 150 -19.36 16.15 1.75
C SER A 150 -18.33 15.74 0.70
N LEU A 151 -17.04 15.97 0.96
CA LEU A 151 -15.95 15.53 0.07
C LEU A 151 -15.89 13.99 -0.02
N ASN A 152 -16.00 13.28 1.12
CA ASN A 152 -16.01 11.82 1.12
C ASN A 152 -17.16 11.26 0.26
N LEU A 153 -18.37 11.82 0.41
CA LEU A 153 -19.53 11.44 -0.42
C LEU A 153 -19.30 11.76 -1.90
N MET A 154 -18.85 12.97 -2.24
CA MET A 154 -18.59 13.34 -3.64
C MET A 154 -17.49 12.49 -4.28
N SER A 155 -16.54 11.98 -3.50
CA SER A 155 -15.46 11.12 -4.00
C SER A 155 -15.93 9.74 -4.47
N THR A 156 -17.15 9.33 -4.15
CA THR A 156 -17.75 8.09 -4.71
C THR A 156 -18.36 8.32 -6.09
N GLY A 157 -18.49 9.58 -6.51
CA GLY A 157 -19.05 9.99 -7.79
C GLY A 157 -18.12 9.75 -8.99
N HIS A 158 -18.47 10.37 -10.12
CA HIS A 158 -17.69 10.29 -11.36
C HIS A 158 -16.29 10.90 -11.21
N THR A 159 -15.30 10.38 -11.96
CA THR A 159 -13.89 10.82 -11.91
C THR A 159 -13.69 12.32 -12.11
N SER A 160 -14.57 13.00 -12.85
CA SER A 160 -14.56 14.46 -12.99
C SER A 160 -14.66 15.21 -11.66
N LEU A 161 -15.33 14.65 -10.64
CA LEU A 161 -15.39 15.26 -9.30
C LEU A 161 -14.04 15.12 -8.58
N ILE A 162 -13.33 14.01 -8.80
CA ILE A 162 -11.97 13.81 -8.30
C ILE A 162 -11.02 14.83 -8.92
N GLU A 163 -11.15 15.09 -10.23
CA GLU A 163 -10.40 16.14 -10.92
C GLU A 163 -10.68 17.53 -10.33
N CYS A 164 -11.95 17.86 -9.99
CA CYS A 164 -12.30 19.10 -9.30
C CYS A 164 -11.59 19.21 -7.93
N MET A 165 -11.61 18.14 -7.12
CA MET A 165 -10.92 18.11 -5.82
C MET A 165 -9.39 18.25 -5.98
N THR A 166 -8.84 17.61 -7.01
CA THR A 166 -7.41 17.65 -7.34
C THR A 166 -6.98 19.05 -7.77
N ALA A 167 -7.77 19.72 -8.62
CA ALA A 167 -7.52 21.10 -9.04
C ALA A 167 -7.53 22.10 -7.87
N ALA A 168 -8.31 21.81 -6.83
CA ALA A 168 -8.35 22.58 -5.59
C ALA A 168 -7.24 22.21 -4.58
N SER A 169 -6.39 21.21 -4.87
CA SER A 169 -5.34 20.68 -3.98
C SER A 169 -5.87 20.03 -2.69
N VAL A 170 -7.04 19.38 -2.75
CA VAL A 170 -7.53 18.55 -1.64
C VAL A 170 -6.56 17.39 -1.31
N PRO A 171 -6.05 16.60 -2.27
CA PRO A 171 -5.20 15.45 -1.95
C PRO A 171 -3.91 15.85 -1.24
N SER A 172 -3.15 16.80 -1.80
CA SER A 172 -1.91 17.28 -1.18
C SER A 172 -2.13 17.94 0.18
N THR A 173 -3.27 18.57 0.40
CA THR A 173 -3.65 19.11 1.72
C THR A 173 -3.91 17.99 2.73
N LEU A 174 -4.65 16.94 2.35
CA LEU A 174 -4.90 15.79 3.21
C LEU A 174 -3.59 15.05 3.55
N VAL A 175 -2.69 14.83 2.58
CA VAL A 175 -1.39 14.19 2.85
C VAL A 175 -0.54 15.02 3.82
N LYS A 176 -0.57 16.34 3.72
CA LYS A 176 0.12 17.23 4.68
C LYS A 176 -0.49 17.14 6.06
N CYS A 177 -1.83 17.09 6.18
CA CYS A 177 -2.48 16.83 7.46
C CYS A 177 -2.09 15.47 8.04
N LEU A 178 -2.05 14.43 7.22
CA LEU A 178 -1.66 13.08 7.64
C LEU A 178 -0.26 13.07 8.27
N TYR A 179 0.70 13.79 7.69
CA TYR A 179 2.03 13.92 8.25
C TYR A 179 2.01 14.68 9.59
N ILE A 180 1.33 15.83 9.65
CA ILE A 180 1.18 16.62 10.87
C ILE A 180 0.52 15.80 12.00
N PHE A 181 -0.43 14.94 11.67
CA PHE A 181 -1.16 14.14 12.66
C PHE A 181 -0.32 13.05 13.34
N LEU A 182 0.90 12.79 12.86
CA LEU A 182 1.85 11.94 13.58
C LEU A 182 2.28 12.53 14.92
N ASP A 183 2.09 13.83 15.13
CA ASP A 183 2.45 14.57 16.34
C ASP A 183 1.24 14.97 17.18
N LEU A 184 0.04 14.43 16.92
CA LEU A 184 -1.14 14.76 17.72
C LEU A 184 -1.00 14.32 19.19
N PRO A 185 -1.50 15.11 20.15
CA PRO A 185 -1.63 14.69 21.53
C PRO A 185 -2.59 13.51 21.69
N GLU A 186 -2.33 12.64 22.68
CA GLU A 186 -3.07 11.38 22.90
C GLU A 186 -4.59 11.55 22.98
N LYS A 187 -5.06 12.63 23.64
CA LYS A 187 -6.49 12.89 23.83
C LYS A 187 -7.26 13.09 22.52
N TYR A 188 -6.57 13.49 21.45
CA TYR A 188 -7.18 13.67 20.14
C TYR A 188 -6.97 12.45 19.27
N SER A 189 -5.76 11.90 19.18
CA SER A 189 -5.51 10.78 18.26
C SER A 189 -6.37 9.53 18.54
N THR A 190 -6.55 9.17 19.82
CA THR A 190 -7.31 7.96 20.19
C THR A 190 -8.82 8.12 20.08
N ARG A 191 -9.31 9.37 19.99
CA ARG A 191 -10.73 9.72 19.95
C ARG A 191 -11.17 10.35 18.64
N CYS A 192 -10.29 10.44 17.64
CA CYS A 192 -10.60 11.05 16.35
C CYS A 192 -11.64 10.24 15.57
N THR A 193 -12.92 10.57 15.72
CA THR A 193 -14.01 9.89 15.00
C THR A 193 -13.98 10.17 13.50
N PHE A 194 -13.35 11.28 13.09
CA PHE A 194 -13.18 11.65 11.69
C PHE A 194 -12.11 10.82 10.95
N HIS A 195 -11.24 10.10 11.67
CA HIS A 195 -10.12 9.32 11.09
C HIS A 195 -10.57 8.38 9.97
N THR A 196 -11.66 7.64 10.20
CA THR A 196 -12.20 6.69 9.22
C THR A 196 -12.54 7.38 7.90
N LYS A 197 -13.28 8.49 7.96
CA LYS A 197 -13.71 9.23 6.76
C LYS A 197 -12.54 9.95 6.08
N PHE A 198 -11.58 10.44 6.86
CA PHE A 198 -10.33 11.00 6.35
C PHE A 198 -9.56 9.97 5.54
N ARG A 199 -9.35 8.77 6.11
CA ARG A 199 -8.66 7.66 5.46
C ARG A 199 -9.40 7.23 4.19
N GLU A 200 -10.72 7.04 4.26
CA GLU A 200 -11.53 6.62 3.12
C GLU A 200 -11.44 7.61 1.95
N LEU A 201 -11.61 8.90 2.23
CA LEU A 201 -11.50 9.95 1.23
C LEU A 201 -10.10 9.94 0.59
N LEU A 202 -9.04 10.02 1.41
CA LEU A 202 -7.68 10.09 0.90
C LEU A 202 -7.30 8.84 0.10
N GLN A 203 -7.63 7.65 0.61
CA GLN A 203 -7.37 6.38 -0.08
C GLN A 203 -8.09 6.34 -1.44
N ARG A 204 -9.37 6.74 -1.49
CA ARG A 204 -10.17 6.73 -2.72
C ARG A 204 -9.65 7.71 -3.76
N LEU A 205 -9.23 8.91 -3.34
CA LEU A 205 -8.58 9.87 -4.23
C LEU A 205 -7.31 9.27 -4.85
N CYS A 206 -6.50 8.57 -4.07
CA CYS A 206 -5.23 8.00 -4.51
C CYS A 206 -5.35 6.76 -5.42
N LEU A 207 -6.57 6.33 -5.77
CA LEU A 207 -6.79 5.35 -6.85
C LEU A 207 -6.55 5.94 -8.24
N TYR A 208 -6.59 7.27 -8.37
CA TYR A 208 -6.56 7.95 -9.66
C TYR A 208 -5.17 8.55 -9.97
N PRO A 209 -4.58 8.25 -11.14
CA PRO A 209 -3.26 8.76 -11.52
C PRO A 209 -3.11 10.28 -11.43
N VAL A 210 -4.16 11.04 -11.81
CA VAL A 210 -4.17 12.52 -11.75
C VAL A 210 -3.91 13.05 -10.34
N VAL A 211 -4.34 12.31 -9.31
CA VAL A 211 -4.12 12.65 -7.90
C VAL A 211 -2.65 12.42 -7.53
N ALA A 212 -2.10 11.25 -7.85
CA ALA A 212 -0.69 10.96 -7.54
C ALA A 212 0.27 11.94 -8.21
N GLU A 213 -0.02 12.36 -9.44
CA GLU A 213 0.76 13.41 -10.12
C GLU A 213 0.59 14.80 -9.47
N GLU A 214 -0.59 15.12 -8.90
CA GLU A 214 -0.75 16.34 -8.11
C GLU A 214 0.06 16.29 -6.83
N LEU A 215 0.08 15.14 -6.15
CA LEU A 215 0.92 14.93 -4.97
C LEU A 215 2.41 15.13 -5.32
N ALA A 216 2.86 14.61 -6.46
CA ALA A 216 4.22 14.82 -6.96
C ALA A 216 4.51 16.31 -7.21
N ARG A 217 3.64 16.99 -7.96
CA ARG A 217 3.79 18.42 -8.31
C ARG A 217 3.75 19.35 -7.10
N LYS A 218 3.13 18.94 -5.99
CA LYS A 218 3.00 19.73 -4.76
C LYS A 218 3.96 19.32 -3.64
N ASP A 219 4.92 18.44 -3.94
CA ASP A 219 5.90 17.90 -2.98
C ASP A 219 5.23 17.16 -1.80
N ALA A 220 4.01 16.68 -1.99
CA ALA A 220 3.25 15.97 -0.96
C ALA A 220 3.64 14.49 -0.88
N LEU A 221 4.22 13.91 -1.94
CA LEU A 221 4.71 12.54 -1.88
C LEU A 221 5.82 12.38 -0.84
N CYS A 222 6.75 13.32 -0.72
CA CYS A 222 7.79 13.28 0.30
C CYS A 222 7.20 13.25 1.71
N HIS A 223 6.18 14.08 1.98
CA HIS A 223 5.46 14.03 3.25
C HIS A 223 4.77 12.67 3.50
N LEU A 224 4.29 11.98 2.46
CA LEU A 224 3.72 10.64 2.60
C LEU A 224 4.78 9.59 2.95
N PHE A 225 5.97 9.64 2.34
CA PHE A 225 7.10 8.77 2.68
C PHE A 225 7.66 9.06 4.08
N ASN A 226 7.69 10.33 4.48
CA ASN A 226 8.05 10.71 5.84
C ASN A 226 6.99 10.22 6.84
N ALA A 227 5.71 10.36 6.51
CA ALA A 227 4.62 9.83 7.35
C ALA A 227 4.67 8.30 7.51
N LEU A 228 5.27 7.60 6.55
CA LEU A 228 5.50 6.17 6.58
C LEU A 228 6.60 5.79 7.60
N THR A 229 7.69 6.56 7.68
CA THR A 229 8.93 6.10 8.33
C THR A 229 9.42 6.95 9.51
N ASP A 230 9.06 8.23 9.59
CA ASP A 230 9.43 9.10 10.72
C ASP A 230 8.82 8.58 12.01
N TRP A 231 9.48 8.78 13.15
CA TRP A 231 8.96 8.33 14.44
C TRP A 231 7.62 8.99 14.79
N CYS A 232 6.69 8.24 15.39
CA CYS A 232 5.48 8.79 15.99
C CYS A 232 5.19 8.07 17.31
N ALA A 233 4.47 8.74 18.21
CA ALA A 233 4.04 8.10 19.45
C ALA A 233 3.06 6.93 19.18
N PRO A 234 2.99 5.89 20.03
CA PRO A 234 2.16 4.70 19.80
C PRO A 234 0.66 5.02 19.59
N HIS A 235 0.14 6.05 20.27
CA HIS A 235 -1.25 6.49 20.09
C HIS A 235 -1.54 7.09 18.71
N ASN A 236 -0.51 7.44 17.93
CA ASN A 236 -0.61 7.96 16.56
C ASN A 236 -0.40 6.87 15.48
N ALA A 237 -0.27 5.60 15.88
CA ALA A 237 -0.01 4.50 14.94
C ALA A 237 -1.09 4.38 13.83
N CYS A 238 -2.34 4.75 14.09
CA CYS A 238 -3.43 4.74 13.11
C CYS A 238 -3.17 5.66 11.90
N TRP A 239 -2.45 6.77 12.11
CA TRP A 239 -2.07 7.70 11.05
C TRP A 239 -0.94 7.10 10.18
N ARG A 240 0.06 6.45 10.77
CA ARG A 240 1.07 5.69 9.99
C ARG A 240 0.45 4.55 9.19
N VAL A 241 -0.52 3.83 9.76
CA VAL A 241 -1.28 2.80 9.02
C VAL A 241 -2.03 3.42 7.84
N THR A 242 -2.56 4.63 8.01
CA THR A 242 -3.21 5.37 6.91
C THR A 242 -2.20 5.73 5.81
N ALA A 243 -0.99 6.20 6.16
CA ALA A 243 0.08 6.45 5.20
C ALA A 243 0.48 5.17 4.44
N THR A 244 0.59 4.05 5.15
CA THR A 244 0.87 2.73 4.57
C THR A 244 -0.17 2.35 3.52
N VAL A 245 -1.46 2.47 3.86
CA VAL A 245 -2.57 2.10 2.98
C VAL A 245 -2.62 3.01 1.75
N VAL A 246 -2.46 4.33 1.95
CA VAL A 246 -2.48 5.31 0.86
C VAL A 246 -1.30 5.07 -0.09
N LEU A 247 -0.09 4.86 0.41
CA LEU A 247 1.08 4.60 -0.43
C LEU A 247 0.97 3.28 -1.20
N SER A 248 0.48 2.21 -0.57
CA SER A 248 0.19 0.95 -1.27
C SER A 248 -0.88 1.12 -2.35
N THR A 249 -1.87 1.99 -2.13
CA THR A 249 -2.90 2.29 -3.13
C THR A 249 -2.30 3.01 -4.34
N ILE A 250 -1.43 4.01 -4.12
CA ILE A 250 -0.68 4.69 -5.19
C ILE A 250 0.20 3.69 -5.94
N ALA A 251 0.93 2.83 -5.22
CA ALA A 251 1.83 1.84 -5.81
C ALA A 251 1.12 0.97 -6.84
N GLN A 252 -0.09 0.50 -6.52
CA GLN A 252 -0.84 -0.43 -7.36
C GLN A 252 -1.60 0.22 -8.53
N ASN A 253 -1.95 1.50 -8.42
CA ASN A 253 -2.91 2.12 -9.35
C ASN A 253 -2.38 3.37 -10.06
N SER A 254 -1.30 3.99 -9.58
CA SER A 254 -0.99 5.39 -9.92
C SER A 254 0.51 5.71 -9.94
N LEU A 255 1.39 4.73 -10.11
CA LEU A 255 2.82 4.96 -10.36
C LEU A 255 3.08 5.37 -11.81
N THR A 256 2.75 6.62 -12.15
CA THR A 256 3.08 7.19 -13.46
C THR A 256 4.57 7.55 -13.53
N PRO A 257 5.15 7.75 -14.72
CA PRO A 257 6.54 8.21 -14.86
C PRO A 257 6.84 9.51 -14.10
N VAL A 258 5.87 10.42 -14.00
CA VAL A 258 5.99 11.67 -13.23
C VAL A 258 6.15 11.38 -11.73
N VAL A 259 5.37 10.44 -11.20
CA VAL A 259 5.41 10.02 -9.79
C VAL A 259 6.73 9.31 -9.49
N THR A 260 7.12 8.35 -10.33
CA THR A 260 8.39 7.62 -10.21
C THR A 260 9.58 8.57 -10.21
N LYS A 261 9.60 9.53 -11.15
CA LYS A 261 10.64 10.56 -11.22
C LYS A 261 10.67 11.43 -9.96
N CYS A 262 9.52 11.86 -9.45
CA CYS A 262 9.47 12.64 -8.21
C CYS A 262 10.01 11.85 -7.00
N ILE A 263 9.69 10.55 -6.89
CA ILE A 263 10.20 9.69 -5.81
C ILE A 263 11.73 9.58 -5.88
N HIS A 264 12.28 9.46 -7.09
CA HIS A 264 13.72 9.42 -7.35
C HIS A 264 14.40 10.75 -7.04
N ASP A 265 13.95 11.85 -7.66
CA ASP A 265 14.54 13.18 -7.55
C ASP A 265 14.54 13.69 -6.09
N SER A 266 13.53 13.31 -5.30
CA SER A 266 13.42 13.66 -3.87
C SER A 266 14.08 12.65 -2.92
N GLU A 267 14.78 11.64 -3.44
CA GLU A 267 15.49 10.61 -2.66
C GLU A 267 14.61 9.88 -1.61
N CYS A 268 13.31 9.71 -1.89
CA CYS A 268 12.35 9.16 -0.93
C CYS A 268 12.72 7.75 -0.45
N ILE A 269 13.27 6.91 -1.33
CA ILE A 269 13.70 5.54 -1.00
C ILE A 269 14.89 5.56 -0.04
N CYS A 270 15.88 6.43 -0.28
CA CYS A 270 17.07 6.58 0.57
C CYS A 270 16.67 6.95 2.01
N HIS A 271 15.88 8.02 2.15
CA HIS A 271 15.40 8.50 3.45
C HIS A 271 14.59 7.42 4.19
N SER A 272 13.67 6.74 3.48
CA SER A 272 12.86 5.68 4.07
C SER A 272 13.70 4.51 4.58
N LEU A 273 14.70 4.08 3.80
CA LEU A 273 15.59 2.99 4.18
C LEU A 273 16.45 3.34 5.39
N LYS A 274 16.97 4.58 5.45
CA LYS A 274 17.72 5.07 6.60
C LYS A 274 16.88 4.98 7.87
N ASN A 275 15.68 5.56 7.86
CA ASN A 275 14.76 5.55 8.99
C ASN A 275 14.37 4.11 9.40
N LEU A 276 14.07 3.23 8.45
CA LEU A 276 13.74 1.83 8.72
C LEU A 276 14.92 1.06 9.32
N SER A 277 16.16 1.36 8.90
CA SER A 277 17.37 0.72 9.43
C SER A 277 17.68 1.10 10.88
N GLU A 278 17.41 2.37 11.23
CA GLU A 278 17.63 2.95 12.55
C GLU A 278 16.45 2.69 13.53
N SER A 279 15.27 2.34 12.99
CA SER A 279 14.08 2.06 13.79
C SER A 279 14.34 0.98 14.85
N LYS A 280 13.80 1.18 16.06
CA LYS A 280 13.83 0.16 17.12
C LYS A 280 13.07 -1.06 16.60
N SER A 281 13.83 -2.10 16.30
CA SER A 281 13.46 -3.23 15.49
C SER A 281 12.17 -3.93 15.93
N GLY A 282 11.35 -4.30 14.94
CA GLY A 282 10.33 -5.34 15.10
C GLY A 282 8.96 -4.88 15.59
N SER A 283 8.67 -3.57 15.68
CA SER A 283 7.27 -3.14 15.86
C SER A 283 6.47 -3.40 14.58
N LYS A 284 5.22 -3.85 14.73
CA LYS A 284 4.29 -4.13 13.63
C LYS A 284 4.10 -2.92 12.71
N ASP A 285 4.25 -1.72 13.26
CA ASP A 285 4.11 -0.45 12.54
C ASP A 285 5.19 -0.26 11.48
N PHE A 286 6.44 -0.63 11.77
CA PHE A 286 7.54 -0.54 10.80
C PHE A 286 7.54 -1.68 9.79
N VAL A 287 6.97 -2.85 10.12
CA VAL A 287 6.78 -3.95 9.15
C VAL A 287 5.89 -3.47 8.00
N ASN A 288 4.72 -2.92 8.33
CA ASN A 288 3.78 -2.39 7.34
C ASN A 288 4.41 -1.29 6.48
N SER A 289 5.21 -0.43 7.12
CA SER A 289 5.96 0.64 6.45
C SER A 289 6.95 0.08 5.43
N PHE A 290 7.72 -0.94 5.80
CA PHE A 290 8.65 -1.60 4.88
C PHE A 290 7.89 -2.33 3.77
N VAL A 291 6.80 -3.03 4.07
CA VAL A 291 5.96 -3.70 3.06
C VAL A 291 5.45 -2.71 2.01
N SER A 292 4.94 -1.55 2.42
CA SER A 292 4.52 -0.50 1.48
C SER A 292 5.67 0.05 0.65
N LEU A 293 6.86 0.22 1.22
CA LEU A 293 8.06 0.62 0.47
C LEU A 293 8.43 -0.43 -0.60
N LEU A 294 8.40 -1.72 -0.24
CA LEU A 294 8.66 -2.81 -1.18
C LEU A 294 7.59 -2.90 -2.28
N HIS A 295 6.32 -2.59 -1.99
CA HIS A 295 5.28 -2.48 -3.01
C HIS A 295 5.59 -1.37 -4.02
N VAL A 296 6.03 -0.19 -3.58
CA VAL A 296 6.43 0.89 -4.51
C VAL A 296 7.55 0.44 -5.44
N VAL A 297 8.61 -0.16 -4.88
CA VAL A 297 9.76 -0.66 -5.65
C VAL A 297 9.34 -1.76 -6.62
N ARG A 298 8.48 -2.69 -6.17
CA ARG A 298 7.97 -3.78 -7.02
C ARG A 298 7.13 -3.25 -8.18
N GLU A 299 6.11 -2.45 -7.90
CA GLU A 299 5.16 -2.04 -8.93
C GLU A 299 5.82 -1.12 -9.98
N SER A 300 6.73 -0.23 -9.56
CA SER A 300 7.50 0.62 -10.48
C SER A 300 8.47 -0.17 -11.38
N SER A 301 8.97 -1.33 -10.92
CA SER A 301 9.95 -2.15 -11.65
C SER A 301 9.41 -2.85 -12.90
N THR A 302 8.10 -2.71 -13.15
CA THR A 302 7.39 -3.34 -14.27
C THR A 302 7.86 -2.79 -15.62
N ASP A 303 8.12 -1.48 -15.67
CA ASP A 303 8.42 -0.73 -16.89
C ASP A 303 9.79 -0.03 -16.84
N ASP A 304 10.29 0.30 -15.64
CA ASP A 304 11.55 1.03 -15.45
C ASP A 304 12.40 0.43 -14.32
N GLN A 305 13.70 0.67 -14.30
CA GLN A 305 14.61 0.20 -13.27
C GLN A 305 14.95 1.25 -12.20
N ILE A 306 14.58 2.53 -12.39
CA ILE A 306 15.01 3.65 -11.54
C ILE A 306 14.86 3.36 -10.03
N LEU A 307 13.65 3.06 -9.54
CA LEU A 307 13.44 2.86 -8.09
C LEU A 307 14.02 1.53 -7.58
N LEU A 308 14.18 0.53 -8.44
CA LEU A 308 14.86 -0.72 -8.10
C LEU A 308 16.36 -0.48 -7.92
N ASP A 309 16.95 0.38 -8.74
CA ASP A 309 18.34 0.81 -8.65
C ASP A 309 18.58 1.75 -7.46
N ASP A 310 17.63 2.64 -7.13
CA ASP A 310 17.68 3.44 -5.91
C ASP A 310 17.68 2.55 -4.67
N PHE A 311 16.77 1.57 -4.62
CA PHE A 311 16.71 0.61 -3.52
C PHE A 311 18.02 -0.19 -3.40
N ARG A 312 18.59 -0.62 -4.53
CA ARG A 312 19.89 -1.33 -4.55
C ARG A 312 21.02 -0.43 -4.05
N SER A 313 21.15 0.76 -4.60
CA SER A 313 22.28 1.68 -4.36
C SER A 313 22.30 2.19 -2.91
N ASN A 314 21.14 2.21 -2.25
CA ASN A 314 20.97 2.56 -0.84
C ASN A 314 20.99 1.34 0.10
N ASN A 315 21.58 0.21 -0.32
CA ASN A 315 21.69 -1.01 0.48
C ASN A 315 20.34 -1.61 0.95
N GLY A 316 19.23 -1.35 0.24
CA GLY A 316 17.90 -1.75 0.66
C GLY A 316 17.75 -3.26 0.89
N TYR A 317 18.43 -4.09 0.08
CA TYR A 317 18.46 -5.55 0.26
C TYR A 317 19.16 -5.98 1.56
N LEU A 318 20.23 -5.30 1.95
CA LEU A 318 20.92 -5.56 3.21
C LEU A 318 20.04 -5.13 4.39
N VAL A 319 19.46 -3.93 4.33
CA VAL A 319 18.52 -3.42 5.35
C VAL A 319 17.34 -4.38 5.51
N LEU A 320 16.79 -4.90 4.41
CA LEU A 320 15.71 -5.89 4.44
C LEU A 320 16.12 -7.21 5.09
N SER A 321 17.32 -7.73 4.75
CA SER A 321 17.84 -8.94 5.39
C SER A 321 17.99 -8.75 6.90
N ASP A 322 18.58 -7.64 7.32
CA ASP A 322 18.80 -7.36 8.74
C ASP A 322 17.48 -7.09 9.47
N PHE A 323 16.52 -6.44 8.82
CA PHE A 323 15.19 -6.21 9.38
C PHE A 323 14.44 -7.53 9.64
N CYS A 324 14.45 -8.46 8.68
CA CYS A 324 13.87 -9.79 8.86
C CYS A 324 14.56 -10.58 9.99
N LEU A 325 15.89 -10.53 10.09
CA LEU A 325 16.61 -11.24 11.16
C LEU A 325 16.33 -10.65 12.54
N LYS A 326 16.27 -9.32 12.68
CA LYS A 326 15.84 -8.69 13.93
C LYS A 326 14.39 -9.04 14.29
N LEU A 327 13.51 -9.13 13.29
CA LEU A 327 12.09 -9.50 13.50
C LEU A 327 11.93 -10.97 13.93
N GLU A 328 12.84 -11.86 13.51
CA GLU A 328 12.91 -13.25 13.96
C GLU A 328 13.15 -13.37 15.47
N GLU A 329 13.93 -12.45 16.06
CA GLU A 329 14.27 -12.48 17.48
C GLU A 329 13.05 -12.31 18.40
N ASN A 330 11.97 -11.69 17.92
CA ASN A 330 10.74 -11.46 18.70
C ASN A 330 9.96 -12.76 19.02
N ARG A 331 10.13 -13.82 18.23
CA ARG A 331 9.55 -15.17 18.44
C ARG A 331 8.06 -15.16 18.84
N CYS A 332 7.23 -14.34 18.18
CA CYS A 332 5.79 -14.27 18.42
C CYS A 332 4.99 -14.52 17.13
N PRO A 333 3.73 -14.97 17.20
CA PRO A 333 2.93 -15.29 16.01
C PRO A 333 2.77 -14.10 15.04
N ASP A 334 2.70 -12.88 15.55
CA ASP A 334 2.61 -11.67 14.74
C ASP A 334 3.91 -11.41 13.95
N SER A 335 5.08 -11.66 14.56
CA SER A 335 6.36 -11.53 13.87
C SER A 335 6.53 -12.63 12.83
N GLU A 336 6.06 -13.85 13.10
CA GLU A 336 6.05 -14.97 12.15
C GLU A 336 5.20 -14.69 10.91
N ASN A 337 4.00 -14.10 11.09
CA ASN A 337 3.14 -13.67 9.98
C ASN A 337 3.76 -12.52 9.17
N SER A 338 4.42 -11.60 9.87
CA SER A 338 5.14 -10.47 9.26
C SER A 338 6.33 -10.97 8.42
N LEU A 339 7.11 -11.93 8.94
CA LEU A 339 8.20 -12.59 8.21
C LEU A 339 7.69 -13.31 6.97
N LYS A 340 6.58 -14.05 7.08
CA LYS A 340 5.95 -14.70 5.93
C LYS A 340 5.63 -13.69 4.82
N THR A 341 5.09 -12.53 5.18
CA THR A 341 4.77 -11.46 4.23
C THR A 341 6.02 -10.89 3.58
N LEU A 342 7.04 -10.56 4.37
CA LEU A 342 8.29 -9.98 3.87
C LEU A 342 9.07 -10.95 2.98
N VAL A 343 9.22 -12.22 3.38
CA VAL A 343 9.94 -13.24 2.60
C VAL A 343 9.21 -13.52 1.28
N ALA A 344 7.87 -13.55 1.28
CA ALA A 344 7.10 -13.65 0.04
C ALA A 344 7.34 -12.46 -0.90
N LEU A 345 7.42 -11.23 -0.36
CA LEU A 345 7.76 -10.04 -1.14
C LEU A 345 9.19 -10.07 -1.69
N VAL A 346 10.17 -10.59 -0.93
CA VAL A 346 11.52 -10.83 -1.45
C VAL A 346 11.47 -11.79 -2.64
N GLY A 347 10.68 -12.86 -2.55
CA GLY A 347 10.48 -13.80 -3.66
C GLY A 347 9.87 -13.13 -4.89
N HIS A 348 8.87 -12.26 -4.71
CA HIS A 348 8.32 -11.46 -5.80
C HIS A 348 9.35 -10.48 -6.38
N LEU A 349 10.17 -9.85 -5.55
CA LEU A 349 11.22 -8.94 -6.02
C LEU A 349 12.30 -9.66 -6.83
N ALA A 350 12.55 -10.96 -6.58
CA ALA A 350 13.51 -11.74 -7.37
C ALA A 350 13.11 -11.87 -8.85
N ILE A 351 11.81 -11.83 -9.16
CA ILE A 351 11.28 -11.86 -10.54
C ILE A 351 10.94 -10.46 -11.10
N CYS A 352 11.20 -9.41 -10.32
CA CYS A 352 10.96 -8.03 -10.71
C CYS A 352 12.13 -7.44 -11.50
N GLY A 353 11.83 -6.52 -12.41
CA GLY A 353 12.81 -5.81 -13.22
C GLY A 353 12.46 -5.82 -14.71
N PRO A 354 12.94 -4.82 -15.47
CA PRO A 354 12.66 -4.70 -16.90
C PRO A 354 13.52 -5.64 -17.75
N VAL A 355 14.69 -6.05 -17.24
CA VAL A 355 15.64 -6.90 -17.98
C VAL A 355 15.40 -8.38 -17.66
N GLU A 356 15.12 -9.19 -18.68
CA GLU A 356 15.07 -10.65 -18.57
C GLU A 356 16.49 -11.22 -18.45
N LEU A 357 16.79 -11.90 -17.35
CA LEU A 357 18.05 -12.63 -17.20
C LEU A 357 17.96 -13.98 -17.91
N ARG A 358 19.10 -14.42 -18.45
CA ARG A 358 19.22 -15.70 -19.16
C ARG A 358 20.32 -16.56 -18.57
N PRO A 359 20.21 -17.90 -18.71
CA PRO A 359 21.32 -18.80 -18.39
C PRO A 359 22.60 -18.34 -19.09
N LYS A 360 23.72 -18.37 -18.36
CA LYS A 360 25.02 -18.00 -18.92
C LYS A 360 25.49 -19.05 -19.93
N ALA A 361 26.39 -18.64 -20.82
CA ALA A 361 27.03 -19.59 -21.74
C ALA A 361 27.74 -20.69 -20.93
N GLY A 362 27.43 -21.94 -21.24
CA GLY A 362 27.92 -23.11 -20.50
C GLY A 362 27.07 -23.54 -19.29
N ALA A 363 25.93 -22.91 -19.04
CA ALA A 363 25.00 -23.38 -18.00
C ALA A 363 24.52 -24.80 -18.31
N GLY A 364 24.50 -25.67 -17.30
CA GLY A 364 24.14 -27.09 -17.49
C GLY A 364 25.15 -27.92 -18.29
N GLU A 365 26.37 -27.41 -18.55
CA GLU A 365 27.46 -28.24 -19.10
C GLU A 365 27.89 -29.27 -18.05
N GLN A 366 27.42 -30.51 -18.21
CA GLN A 366 27.80 -31.65 -17.40
C GLN A 366 28.29 -32.82 -18.23
N ILE A 367 29.10 -33.66 -17.57
CA ILE A 367 29.67 -34.90 -18.12
C ILE A 367 28.58 -35.98 -18.29
N HIS A 368 27.60 -36.02 -17.38
CA HIS A 368 26.52 -37.02 -17.36
C HIS A 368 25.18 -36.36 -17.69
N LYS A 369 24.52 -36.79 -18.77
CA LYS A 369 23.21 -36.27 -19.19
C LYS A 369 22.14 -37.33 -18.97
N ILE A 370 21.08 -36.98 -18.25
CA ILE A 370 19.89 -37.84 -18.13
C ILE A 370 19.09 -37.74 -19.44
N PRO A 371 18.55 -38.85 -19.98
CA PRO A 371 17.61 -38.79 -21.11
C PRO A 371 16.47 -37.79 -20.85
N GLY A 372 16.17 -36.93 -21.83
CA GLY A 372 15.17 -35.87 -21.70
C GLY A 372 15.69 -34.54 -21.17
N PHE A 373 16.97 -34.47 -20.76
CA PHE A 373 17.61 -33.22 -20.36
C PHE A 373 17.62 -32.19 -21.49
N HIS A 374 17.20 -30.98 -21.17
CA HIS A 374 17.38 -29.80 -22.00
C HIS A 374 17.50 -28.56 -21.10
N ILE A 375 18.22 -27.55 -21.58
CA ILE A 375 18.34 -26.28 -20.86
C ILE A 375 17.04 -25.52 -21.06
N TYR A 376 16.36 -25.24 -19.96
CA TYR A 376 15.14 -24.44 -19.97
C TYR A 376 15.49 -22.97 -20.17
N MET A 377 14.77 -22.32 -21.07
CA MET A 377 14.89 -20.89 -21.34
C MET A 377 13.67 -20.15 -20.79
N PRO A 378 13.87 -18.92 -20.29
CA PRO A 378 12.78 -18.15 -19.71
C PRO A 378 11.68 -17.88 -20.74
N LYS A 379 10.43 -18.02 -20.30
CA LYS A 379 9.25 -17.74 -21.14
C LYS A 379 8.83 -16.28 -20.92
N THR A 380 9.10 -15.44 -21.92
CA THR A 380 9.09 -13.98 -21.81
C THR A 380 7.73 -13.39 -21.38
N GLU A 381 6.62 -14.03 -21.75
CA GLU A 381 5.27 -13.52 -21.50
C GLU A 381 4.80 -13.64 -20.04
N ALA A 382 5.28 -14.63 -19.28
CA ALA A 382 4.72 -14.94 -17.96
C ALA A 382 5.35 -14.14 -16.81
N ARG A 383 6.47 -13.44 -17.03
CA ARG A 383 7.27 -12.75 -16.00
C ARG A 383 7.58 -13.61 -14.75
N LYS A 384 7.77 -14.93 -14.93
CA LYS A 384 8.05 -15.89 -13.85
C LYS A 384 9.54 -16.15 -13.63
N SER A 385 10.35 -15.73 -14.61
CA SER A 385 11.79 -15.94 -14.57
C SER A 385 12.48 -14.90 -13.70
N VAL A 386 13.57 -15.27 -13.05
CA VAL A 386 14.33 -14.38 -12.16
C VAL A 386 14.94 -13.24 -12.97
N ARG A 387 14.83 -12.01 -12.44
CA ARG A 387 15.31 -10.77 -13.05
C ARG A 387 16.18 -9.94 -12.13
N ASN A 388 16.11 -10.23 -10.83
CA ASN A 388 16.80 -9.48 -9.80
C ASN A 388 17.59 -10.44 -8.91
N MET A 389 18.90 -10.53 -9.19
CA MET A 389 19.82 -11.36 -8.42
C MET A 389 19.94 -10.90 -6.96
N TYR A 390 19.89 -9.59 -6.71
CA TYR A 390 20.09 -9.03 -5.37
C TYR A 390 18.98 -9.43 -4.39
N ALA A 391 17.72 -9.44 -4.85
CA ALA A 391 16.61 -9.96 -4.03
C ALA A 391 16.78 -11.46 -3.75
N PHE A 392 17.30 -12.22 -4.71
CA PHE A 392 17.58 -13.63 -4.51
C PHE A 392 18.71 -13.85 -3.48
N ASP A 393 19.74 -13.01 -3.49
CA ASP A 393 20.83 -13.04 -2.50
C ASP A 393 20.33 -12.77 -1.07
N VAL A 394 19.24 -12.00 -0.90
CA VAL A 394 18.57 -11.83 0.41
C VAL A 394 18.06 -13.17 0.93
N LEU A 395 17.41 -14.00 0.10
CA LEU A 395 16.96 -15.33 0.52
C LEU A 395 18.14 -16.19 0.99
N GLN A 396 19.25 -16.17 0.25
CA GLN A 396 20.46 -16.87 0.64
C GLN A 396 21.02 -16.38 1.98
N SER A 397 21.09 -15.06 2.19
CA SER A 397 21.51 -14.44 3.45
C SER A 397 20.62 -14.89 4.61
N LEU A 398 19.30 -14.84 4.44
CA LEU A 398 18.32 -15.20 5.47
C LEU A 398 18.45 -16.66 5.88
N PHE A 399 18.54 -17.62 4.96
CA PHE A 399 18.70 -19.03 5.32
C PHE A 399 19.99 -19.29 6.12
N ASN A 400 21.07 -18.63 5.73
CA ASN A 400 22.38 -18.79 6.36
C ASN A 400 22.44 -18.20 7.77
N ARG A 401 21.71 -17.12 8.02
CA ARG A 401 21.75 -16.36 9.28
C ARG A 401 20.56 -16.65 10.20
N SER A 402 19.50 -17.29 9.70
CA SER A 402 18.31 -17.62 10.47
C SER A 402 18.61 -18.55 11.64
N SER A 403 17.98 -18.24 12.78
CA SER A 403 18.08 -18.99 14.03
C SER A 403 16.84 -19.85 14.31
N THR A 404 15.73 -19.61 13.61
CA THR A 404 14.46 -20.31 13.79
C THR A 404 14.15 -21.25 12.63
N ASN A 405 13.37 -22.30 12.94
CA ASN A 405 12.87 -23.20 11.91
C ASN A 405 11.89 -22.49 10.97
N HIS A 406 11.04 -21.62 11.52
CA HIS A 406 10.03 -20.90 10.74
C HIS A 406 10.63 -20.09 9.60
N LEU A 407 11.62 -19.22 9.89
CA LEU A 407 12.26 -18.41 8.84
C LEU A 407 13.02 -19.29 7.83
N SER A 408 13.75 -20.31 8.30
CA SER A 408 14.48 -21.23 7.42
C SER A 408 13.55 -21.96 6.45
N LEU A 409 12.39 -22.43 6.93
CA LEU A 409 11.37 -23.10 6.12
C LEU A 409 10.67 -22.14 5.15
N LEU A 410 10.37 -20.90 5.58
CA LEU A 410 9.80 -19.88 4.69
C LEU A 410 10.74 -19.58 3.52
N VAL A 411 12.03 -19.45 3.79
CA VAL A 411 13.03 -19.21 2.75
C VAL A 411 13.13 -20.39 1.80
N LEU A 412 13.24 -21.63 2.30
CA LEU A 412 13.28 -22.83 1.46
C LEU A 412 12.04 -22.95 0.57
N LYS A 413 10.83 -22.76 1.12
CA LYS A 413 9.58 -22.79 0.36
C LYS A 413 9.52 -21.70 -0.70
N THR A 414 10.06 -20.52 -0.42
CA THR A 414 10.11 -19.41 -1.37
C THR A 414 11.10 -19.71 -2.51
N VAL A 415 12.30 -20.22 -2.19
CA VAL A 415 13.29 -20.66 -3.18
C VAL A 415 12.73 -21.80 -4.04
N GLN A 416 12.06 -22.78 -3.44
CA GLN A 416 11.36 -23.85 -4.14
C GLN A 416 10.31 -23.28 -5.11
N SER A 417 9.47 -22.34 -4.66
CA SER A 417 8.48 -21.70 -5.51
C SER A 417 9.13 -20.99 -6.71
N ILE A 418 10.24 -20.29 -6.50
CA ILE A 418 10.97 -19.60 -7.58
C ILE A 418 11.53 -20.59 -8.60
N PHE A 419 12.10 -21.71 -8.18
CA PHE A 419 12.59 -22.70 -9.14
C PHE A 419 11.47 -23.44 -9.88
N LEU A 420 10.36 -23.73 -9.20
CA LEU A 420 9.27 -24.52 -9.78
C LEU A 420 8.29 -23.69 -10.63
N GLN A 421 8.20 -22.38 -10.42
CA GLN A 421 7.36 -21.52 -11.26
C GLN A 421 7.93 -21.32 -12.68
N ASP A 422 9.26 -21.41 -12.84
CA ASP A 422 9.95 -21.47 -14.13
C ASP A 422 11.30 -22.20 -13.98
N LEU A 423 11.43 -23.34 -14.65
CA LEU A 423 12.61 -24.21 -14.58
C LEU A 423 13.88 -23.54 -15.14
N ALA A 424 13.75 -22.50 -15.98
CA ALA A 424 14.90 -21.70 -16.42
C ALA A 424 15.62 -21.03 -15.25
N ASN A 425 14.92 -20.78 -14.14
CA ASN A 425 15.46 -20.10 -12.96
C ASN A 425 16.62 -20.87 -12.33
N TYR A 426 16.60 -22.20 -12.39
CA TYR A 426 17.72 -23.01 -11.91
C TYR A 426 19.02 -22.65 -12.65
N PHE A 427 18.97 -22.59 -13.98
CA PHE A 427 20.16 -22.31 -14.80
C PHE A 427 20.56 -20.82 -14.78
N ILE A 428 19.59 -19.91 -14.65
CA ILE A 428 19.88 -18.48 -14.43
C ILE A 428 20.69 -18.30 -13.13
N LEU A 429 20.33 -19.05 -12.08
CA LEU A 429 20.91 -18.94 -10.74
C LEU A 429 22.06 -19.91 -10.47
N GLU A 430 22.46 -20.74 -11.44
CA GLU A 430 23.45 -21.81 -11.24
C GLU A 430 24.76 -21.30 -10.62
N GLN A 431 25.20 -20.09 -11.00
CA GLN A 431 26.43 -19.51 -10.46
C GLN A 431 26.33 -19.02 -9.01
N GLN A 432 25.13 -18.75 -8.51
CA GLN A 432 24.95 -18.42 -7.09
C GLN A 432 25.16 -19.63 -6.18
N ASN A 433 25.07 -20.84 -6.74
CA ASN A 433 25.26 -22.10 -6.02
C ASN A 433 24.44 -22.16 -4.71
N ILE A 434 23.23 -21.59 -4.69
CA ILE A 434 22.45 -21.41 -3.46
C ILE A 434 22.17 -22.75 -2.76
N LEU A 435 21.86 -23.81 -3.52
CA LEU A 435 21.60 -25.14 -2.98
C LEU A 435 22.87 -25.74 -2.37
N VAL A 436 24.04 -25.52 -3.00
CA VAL A 436 25.34 -25.90 -2.42
C VAL A 436 25.59 -25.14 -1.12
N VAL A 437 25.27 -23.85 -1.07
CA VAL A 437 25.40 -23.03 0.14
C VAL A 437 24.47 -23.53 1.24
N PHE A 438 23.23 -23.90 0.92
CA PHE A 438 22.28 -24.49 1.86
C PHE A 438 22.78 -25.85 2.37
N ALA A 439 23.28 -26.71 1.47
CA ALA A 439 23.85 -28.01 1.81
C ALA A 439 24.96 -27.89 2.86
N LYS A 440 25.80 -26.85 2.81
CA LYS A 440 26.88 -26.63 3.79
C LYS A 440 26.38 -26.46 5.22
N LYS A 441 25.15 -26.01 5.43
CA LYS A 441 24.53 -25.83 6.75
C LYS A 441 23.40 -26.80 7.04
N ILE A 442 23.01 -27.65 6.10
CA ILE A 442 21.74 -28.37 6.20
C ILE A 442 21.69 -29.33 7.40
N PHE A 443 22.81 -29.97 7.73
CA PHE A 443 22.92 -30.88 8.87
C PHE A 443 23.00 -30.17 10.24
N GLU A 444 23.20 -28.85 10.25
CA GLU A 444 23.07 -28.03 11.47
C GLU A 444 21.61 -27.63 11.75
N LYS A 445 20.72 -27.77 10.74
CA LYS A 445 19.30 -27.40 10.82
C LYS A 445 18.45 -28.58 11.31
N SER A 446 17.21 -28.30 11.73
CA SER A 446 16.27 -29.33 12.20
C SER A 446 15.94 -30.38 11.13
N TYR A 447 15.44 -31.54 11.56
CA TYR A 447 15.00 -32.60 10.65
C TYR A 447 13.98 -32.11 9.62
N GLU A 448 13.02 -31.29 10.04
CA GLU A 448 11.97 -30.71 9.17
C GLU A 448 12.57 -29.89 8.02
N ILE A 449 13.65 -29.15 8.30
CA ILE A 449 14.36 -28.33 7.29
C ILE A 449 15.18 -29.22 6.36
N GLN A 450 15.82 -30.26 6.91
CA GLN A 450 16.57 -31.24 6.13
C GLN A 450 15.63 -31.94 5.12
N GLU A 451 14.49 -32.45 5.59
CA GLU A 451 13.46 -33.08 4.76
C GLU A 451 13.00 -32.14 3.64
N ALA A 452 12.58 -30.91 3.98
CA ALA A 452 12.16 -29.93 2.98
C ALA A 452 13.23 -29.58 1.93
N TYR A 453 14.51 -29.60 2.32
CA TYR A 453 15.63 -29.38 1.39
C TYR A 453 15.84 -30.57 0.45
N PHE A 454 15.77 -31.80 0.97
CA PHE A 454 15.88 -33.00 0.14
C PHE A 454 14.69 -33.17 -0.79
N ASP A 455 13.47 -32.86 -0.34
CA ASP A 455 12.26 -32.81 -1.16
C ASP A 455 12.40 -31.82 -2.33
N LEU A 456 13.01 -30.65 -2.07
CA LEU A 456 13.32 -29.67 -3.10
C LEU A 456 14.30 -30.26 -4.14
N LEU A 457 15.39 -30.89 -3.70
CA LEU A 457 16.35 -31.50 -4.61
C LEU A 457 15.69 -32.59 -5.47
N GLU A 458 14.94 -33.50 -4.85
CA GLU A 458 14.23 -34.56 -5.55
C GLU A 458 13.27 -33.97 -6.61
N ALA A 459 12.46 -32.99 -6.22
CA ALA A 459 11.54 -32.31 -7.13
C ALA A 459 12.28 -31.68 -8.34
N LEU A 460 13.44 -31.05 -8.11
CA LEU A 460 14.22 -30.44 -9.18
C LEU A 460 14.88 -31.49 -10.08
N VAL A 461 15.42 -32.59 -9.55
CA VAL A 461 16.01 -33.68 -10.35
C VAL A 461 14.95 -34.22 -11.30
N ASN A 462 13.76 -34.52 -10.76
CA ASN A 462 12.63 -35.08 -11.51
C ASN A 462 12.11 -34.12 -12.60
N LYS A 463 12.10 -32.81 -12.36
CA LYS A 463 11.60 -31.83 -13.33
C LYS A 463 12.63 -31.42 -14.37
N LEU A 464 13.89 -31.25 -13.97
CA LEU A 464 14.95 -30.82 -14.85
C LEU A 464 15.56 -31.97 -15.66
N HIS A 465 15.41 -33.21 -15.20
CA HIS A 465 16.18 -34.35 -15.69
C HIS A 465 17.69 -34.03 -15.64
N TYR A 466 18.15 -33.51 -14.49
CA TYR A 466 19.52 -33.02 -14.31
C TYR A 466 20.08 -33.47 -12.97
N VAL A 467 21.34 -33.95 -12.96
CA VAL A 467 22.00 -34.44 -11.74
C VAL A 467 22.78 -33.29 -11.08
N PHE A 468 22.45 -32.96 -9.84
CA PHE A 468 23.09 -31.86 -9.09
C PHE A 468 24.44 -32.25 -8.49
N MET A 469 25.46 -32.51 -9.32
CA MET A 469 26.74 -33.05 -8.85
C MET A 469 27.47 -32.15 -7.83
N LYS A 470 27.35 -30.81 -7.94
CA LYS A 470 27.96 -29.87 -7.00
C LYS A 470 27.27 -29.95 -5.62
N GLU A 471 25.95 -30.02 -5.63
CA GLU A 471 25.10 -30.14 -4.45
C GLU A 471 25.32 -31.48 -3.77
N ILE A 472 25.29 -32.60 -4.52
CA ILE A 472 25.59 -33.95 -4.02
C ILE A 472 26.97 -33.99 -3.39
N SER A 473 28.00 -33.46 -4.08
CA SER A 473 29.36 -33.42 -3.54
C SER A 473 29.42 -32.66 -2.21
N SER A 474 28.71 -31.53 -2.11
CA SER A 474 28.64 -30.75 -0.87
C SER A 474 27.93 -31.50 0.26
N ILE A 475 26.83 -32.20 -0.05
CA ILE A 475 26.09 -33.03 0.93
C ILE A 475 26.98 -34.15 1.45
N VAL A 476 27.67 -34.88 0.57
CA VAL A 476 28.55 -36.00 0.94
C VAL A 476 29.68 -35.52 1.86
N VAL A 477 30.27 -34.36 1.59
CA VAL A 477 31.29 -33.76 2.46
C VAL A 477 30.71 -33.49 3.85
N GLN A 478 29.53 -32.89 3.93
CA GLN A 478 28.91 -32.60 5.23
C GLN A 478 28.48 -33.88 5.97
N MET A 479 27.93 -34.89 5.29
CA MET A 479 27.60 -36.18 5.92
C MET A 479 28.82 -36.83 6.56
N LYS A 480 29.99 -36.78 5.89
CA LYS A 480 31.25 -37.28 6.45
C LYS A 480 31.66 -36.51 7.71
N LEU A 481 31.53 -35.18 7.70
CA LEU A 481 31.84 -34.32 8.85
C LEU A 481 30.95 -34.62 10.06
N PHE A 482 29.65 -34.84 9.84
CA PHE A 482 28.69 -35.17 10.90
C PHE A 482 28.62 -36.67 11.25
N LYS A 483 29.49 -37.52 10.65
CA LYS A 483 29.50 -38.99 10.83
C LYS A 483 28.15 -39.67 10.51
N LEU A 484 27.36 -39.11 9.62
CA LEU A 484 26.02 -39.57 9.23
C LEU A 484 26.05 -40.63 8.09
N LEU A 485 27.15 -41.35 7.94
CA LEU A 485 27.44 -42.27 6.82
C LEU A 485 26.45 -43.44 6.65
N PHE A 486 25.51 -43.66 7.59
CA PHE A 486 24.53 -44.75 7.54
C PHE A 486 23.29 -44.48 6.64
N ARG A 487 23.12 -43.27 6.06
CA ARG A 487 21.98 -42.92 5.17
C ARG A 487 22.34 -42.84 3.67
N ILE A 488 23.50 -43.36 3.30
CA ILE A 488 24.08 -43.22 1.96
C ILE A 488 23.29 -43.99 0.89
N GLU A 489 22.70 -45.14 1.22
CA GLU A 489 22.06 -46.03 0.21
C GLU A 489 20.76 -45.48 -0.39
N GLU A 490 19.97 -44.68 0.32
CA GLU A 490 18.71 -44.14 -0.23
C GLU A 490 18.92 -42.95 -1.17
N LEU A 491 19.89 -42.06 -0.88
CA LEU A 491 20.23 -40.92 -1.75
C LEU A 491 21.05 -41.33 -2.99
N LEU A 492 21.86 -42.40 -2.89
CA LEU A 492 22.65 -42.94 -4.00
C LEU A 492 21.87 -43.84 -4.96
N ASN A 493 20.59 -44.12 -4.73
CA ASN A 493 19.74 -44.71 -5.76
C ASN A 493 19.59 -43.83 -7.02
N ILE A 494 20.05 -42.57 -6.98
CA ILE A 494 20.21 -41.71 -8.15
C ILE A 494 21.44 -42.12 -9.01
N GLU A 495 22.51 -42.68 -8.43
CA GLU A 495 23.64 -43.21 -9.22
C GLU A 495 23.27 -44.46 -10.03
N LEU A 496 22.25 -45.22 -9.63
CA LEU A 496 21.75 -46.35 -10.43
C LEU A 496 20.98 -45.92 -11.68
N TYR A 497 20.57 -44.66 -11.80
CA TYR A 497 19.99 -44.12 -13.05
C TYR A 497 21.04 -43.58 -14.03
N VAL A 498 22.33 -43.53 -13.65
CA VAL A 498 23.43 -43.09 -14.55
C VAL A 498 24.11 -44.28 -15.25
N ASN A 499 23.83 -45.52 -14.82
CA ASN A 499 24.38 -46.74 -15.42
C ASN A 499 23.41 -47.50 -16.36
N HIS A 500 22.38 -46.83 -16.90
CA HIS A 500 21.55 -47.38 -17.98
C HIS A 500 21.33 -46.41 -19.13
#